data_AF-A0A838DXT4-F1
#
_entry.id   AF-A0A838DXT4-F1
#
_cell.length_a   1.000
_cell.length_b   1.000
_cell.length_c   1.000
_cell.angle_alpha   90.00
_cell.angle_beta   90.00
_cell.angle_gamma   90.00
#
_symmetry.space_group_name_H-M   'P 1'
#
loop_
_entity.id
_entity.type
_entity.pdbx_description
1 polymer ?
#
loop_
_entity_poly.entity_id
_entity_poly.type
_entity_poly.pdbx_seq_one_letter_code
_entity_poly.pdbx_strand_id
1 'polypeptide(L)'
;MWEGEIKFSTLSHGEITRFRAPRGAIVHIPEGVAHDYRNVSEAPAAMLVLFMPAGQAEHFFAQLGVPVTDRTKPPPPALPDPVLLQKLLKNSQVQIVPLPEEGS
;
A
#
# COMPACT_ATOMS: atom_id res chain seq x y z
N MET A 1 -9.39 -2.64 -9.43
CA MET A 1 -10.24 -1.77 -8.59
C MET A 1 -11.67 -2.22 -8.61
N TRP A 2 -12.31 -2.38 -7.44
CA TRP A 2 -13.69 -2.88 -7.34
C TRP A 2 -14.69 -1.82 -6.87
N GLU A 3 -14.29 -0.94 -5.95
CA GLU A 3 -15.12 0.15 -5.43
C GLU A 3 -14.27 1.42 -5.30
N GLY A 4 -14.90 2.58 -5.51
CA GLY A 4 -14.26 3.89 -5.43
C GLY A 4 -13.22 4.17 -6.52
N GLU A 5 -12.39 5.17 -6.23
CA GLU A 5 -11.26 5.65 -7.03
C GLU A 5 -10.04 5.80 -6.11
N ILE A 6 -8.91 5.26 -6.57
CA ILE A 6 -7.62 5.30 -5.87
C ILE A 6 -6.64 6.14 -6.69
N LYS A 7 -6.00 7.13 -6.06
CA LYS A 7 -4.83 7.80 -6.62
C LYS A 7 -3.59 6.98 -6.30
N PHE A 8 -2.76 6.69 -7.30
CA PHE A 8 -1.42 6.15 -7.13
C PHE A 8 -0.38 7.22 -7.36
N SER A 9 0.70 7.15 -6.59
CA SER A 9 1.94 7.87 -6.85
C SER A 9 3.08 6.86 -6.97
N THR A 10 3.91 6.99 -7.99
CA THR A 10 5.05 6.09 -8.24
C THR A 10 6.31 6.91 -8.44
N LEU A 11 7.43 6.47 -7.87
CA LEU A 11 8.77 7.00 -8.12
C LEU A 11 9.58 5.98 -8.91
N SER A 12 10.01 6.36 -10.11
CA SER A 12 10.82 5.53 -11.00
C SER A 12 11.88 6.40 -11.66
N HIS A 13 13.15 6.01 -11.58
CA HIS A 13 14.27 6.77 -12.16
C HIS A 13 14.33 8.25 -11.72
N GLY A 14 13.89 8.57 -10.50
CA GLY A 14 13.85 9.94 -9.98
C GLY A 14 12.59 10.73 -10.36
N GLU A 15 11.73 10.17 -11.22
CA GLU A 15 10.51 10.81 -11.69
C GLU A 15 9.28 10.33 -10.91
N ILE A 16 8.43 11.28 -10.51
CA ILE A 16 7.15 10.98 -9.85
C ILE A 16 6.04 11.00 -10.90
N THR A 17 5.34 9.88 -11.03
CA THR A 17 4.10 9.80 -11.82
C THR A 17 2.91 9.62 -10.90
N ARG A 18 1.82 10.36 -11.15
CA ARG A 18 0.57 10.26 -10.39
C ARG A 18 -0.58 10.01 -11.35
N PHE A 19 -1.45 9.07 -11.00
CA PHE A 19 -2.62 8.73 -11.81
C PHE A 19 -3.77 8.25 -10.94
N ARG A 20 -5.00 8.40 -11.45
CA ARG A 20 -6.22 7.92 -10.79
C ARG A 20 -6.67 6.61 -11.43
N ALA A 21 -7.01 5.66 -10.59
CA ALA A 21 -7.50 4.34 -10.96
C ALA A 21 -8.98 4.21 -10.54
N PRO A 22 -9.93 4.42 -11.48
CA PRO A 22 -11.35 4.26 -11.19
C PRO A 22 -11.74 2.78 -11.06
N ARG A 23 -12.98 2.52 -10.66
CA ARG A 23 -13.57 1.17 -10.66
C ARG A 23 -13.35 0.47 -12.00
N GLY A 24 -12.92 -0.79 -11.95
CA GLY A 24 -12.58 -1.59 -13.13
C GLY A 24 -11.14 -1.42 -13.61
N ALA A 25 -10.39 -0.42 -13.14
CA ALA A 25 -8.99 -0.24 -13.51
C ALA A 25 -8.12 -1.42 -13.03
N ILE A 26 -7.16 -1.79 -13.86
CA ILE A 26 -6.05 -2.70 -13.55
C ILE A 26 -4.78 -1.86 -13.57
N VAL A 27 -4.02 -1.92 -12.47
CA VAL A 27 -2.77 -1.17 -12.30
C VAL A 27 -1.66 -2.19 -12.12
N HIS A 28 -0.62 -2.09 -12.94
CA HIS A 28 0.57 -2.90 -12.84
C HIS A 28 1.73 -2.02 -12.37
N ILE A 29 2.32 -2.37 -11.23
CA ILE A 29 3.50 -1.70 -10.69
C ILE A 29 4.68 -2.69 -10.77
N PRO A 30 5.72 -2.41 -11.57
CA PRO A 30 6.89 -3.27 -11.67
C PRO A 30 7.68 -3.36 -10.36
N GLU A 31 8.49 -4.40 -10.24
CA GLU A 31 9.48 -4.53 -9.16
C GLU A 31 10.42 -3.32 -9.11
N GLY A 32 10.81 -2.91 -7.90
CA GLY A 32 11.73 -1.79 -7.68
C GLY A 32 11.12 -0.40 -7.85
N VAL A 33 9.85 -0.29 -8.25
CA VAL A 33 9.14 0.99 -8.34
C VAL A 33 8.50 1.31 -6.98
N ALA A 34 9.03 2.32 -6.30
CA ALA A 34 8.43 2.82 -5.07
C ALA A 34 7.06 3.41 -5.37
N HIS A 35 6.06 3.12 -4.54
CA HIS A 35 4.69 3.55 -4.79
C HIS A 35 3.89 3.75 -3.50
N ASP A 36 2.92 4.66 -3.58
CA ASP A 36 1.84 4.80 -2.61
C ASP A 36 0.48 4.75 -3.30
N TYR A 37 -0.56 4.67 -2.47
CA TYR A 37 -1.93 4.83 -2.92
C TYR A 37 -2.78 5.55 -1.87
N ARG A 38 -3.76 6.31 -2.35
CA ARG A 38 -4.70 7.07 -1.52
C ARG A 38 -6.12 6.91 -2.04
N ASN A 39 -7.05 6.58 -1.16
CA ASN A 39 -8.47 6.68 -1.47
C ASN A 39 -8.83 8.16 -1.67
N VAL A 40 -9.32 8.52 -2.85
CA VAL A 40 -9.75 9.88 -3.20
C VAL A 40 -11.27 10.00 -3.35
N SER A 41 -11.99 8.95 -2.96
CA SER A 41 -13.46 8.93 -2.92
C SER A 41 -13.99 9.38 -1.57
N GLU A 42 -15.24 9.85 -1.53
CA GLU A 42 -15.94 10.23 -0.30
C GLU A 42 -16.38 9.01 0.54
N ALA A 43 -16.33 7.81 -0.05
CA ALA A 43 -16.69 6.54 0.58
C ALA A 43 -15.48 5.59 0.62
N PRO A 44 -15.51 4.52 1.45
CA PRO A 44 -14.51 3.46 1.39
C PRO A 44 -14.32 2.92 -0.04
N ALA A 45 -13.07 2.68 -0.41
CA ALA A 45 -12.69 2.09 -1.69
C ALA A 45 -12.10 0.69 -1.47
N ALA A 46 -12.28 -0.19 -2.45
CA ALA A 46 -11.84 -1.58 -2.37
C ALA A 46 -11.00 -1.98 -3.61
N MET A 47 -9.85 -2.60 -3.34
CA MET A 47 -8.95 -3.11 -4.37
C MET A 47 -8.37 -4.46 -3.99
N LEU A 48 -8.05 -5.27 -5.00
CA LEU A 48 -7.25 -6.48 -4.86
C LEU A 48 -5.80 -6.16 -5.18
N VAL A 49 -4.91 -6.45 -4.24
CA VAL A 49 -3.46 -6.37 -4.44
C VAL A 49 -2.92 -7.78 -4.62
N LEU A 50 -2.16 -8.00 -5.69
CA LEU A 50 -1.52 -9.27 -6.01
C LEU A 50 0.00 -9.10 -5.91
N PHE A 51 0.65 -9.97 -5.14
CA PHE A 51 2.11 -9.98 -5.00
C PHE A 51 2.69 -11.20 -5.75
N MET A 52 3.75 -10.95 -6.53
CA MET A 52 4.46 -11.98 -7.29
C MET A 52 5.97 -11.74 -7.18
N PRO A 53 6.77 -12.69 -6.65
CA PRO A 53 6.35 -13.93 -5.99
C PRO A 53 5.52 -13.65 -4.72
N ALA A 54 4.63 -14.59 -4.38
CA ALA A 54 3.81 -14.51 -3.17
C ALA A 54 4.65 -14.79 -1.90
N GLY A 55 4.03 -14.67 -0.73
CA GLY A 55 4.61 -15.06 0.56
C GLY A 55 5.28 -13.92 1.32
N GLN A 56 6.33 -13.28 0.79
CA GLN A 56 7.10 -12.32 1.60
C GLN A 56 6.30 -11.08 2.02
N ALA A 57 5.60 -10.44 1.07
CA ALA A 57 4.72 -9.31 1.38
C ALA A 57 3.56 -9.74 2.29
N GLU A 58 2.97 -10.91 2.03
CA GLU A 58 1.89 -11.47 2.85
C GLU A 58 2.33 -11.70 4.31
N HIS A 59 3.50 -12.31 4.53
CA HIS A 59 4.08 -12.53 5.85
C HIS A 59 4.42 -11.22 6.56
N PHE A 60 4.87 -10.20 5.82
CA PHE A 60 5.12 -8.87 6.39
C PHE A 60 3.82 -8.26 6.92
N PHE A 61 2.76 -8.22 6.11
CA PHE A 61 1.47 -7.65 6.53
C PHE A 61 0.79 -8.48 7.63
N ALA A 62 0.90 -9.82 7.58
CA ALA A 62 0.35 -10.69 8.62
C ALA A 62 1.02 -10.49 9.99
N GLN A 63 2.31 -10.16 10.02
CA GLN A 63 3.04 -9.89 11.27
C GLN A 63 2.86 -8.44 11.77
N LEU A 64 2.69 -7.48 10.85
CA LEU A 64 2.51 -6.07 11.20
C LEU A 64 1.06 -5.75 11.62
N GLY A 65 0.10 -6.40 10.98
CA GLY A 65 -1.33 -6.13 11.15
C GLY A 65 -1.92 -6.70 12.44
N VAL A 66 -3.15 -6.29 12.73
CA VAL A 66 -3.97 -6.85 13.82
C VAL A 66 -4.93 -7.89 13.22
N PRO A 67 -4.93 -9.14 13.71
CA PRO A 67 -5.88 -10.14 13.26
C PRO A 67 -7.32 -9.71 13.50
N VAL A 68 -8.16 -9.85 12.48
CA VAL A 68 -9.60 -9.60 12.58
C VAL A 68 -10.38 -10.84 12.15
N THR A 69 -11.49 -11.11 12.81
CA THR A 69 -12.39 -12.23 12.48
C THR A 69 -13.48 -11.82 11.47
N ASP A 70 -13.68 -10.52 11.28
CA ASP A 70 -14.65 -9.94 10.35
C ASP A 70 -13.94 -8.95 9.42
N ARG A 71 -13.83 -9.32 8.15
CA ARG A 71 -13.17 -8.52 7.09
C ARG A 71 -13.83 -7.14 6.86
N THR A 72 -15.06 -6.93 7.34
CA THR A 72 -15.78 -5.67 7.19
C THR A 72 -15.63 -4.74 8.39
N LYS A 73 -14.96 -5.19 9.45
CA LYS A 73 -14.74 -4.43 10.69
C LYS A 73 -13.24 -4.25 10.94
N PRO A 74 -12.61 -3.24 10.33
CA PRO A 74 -11.21 -2.96 10.58
C PRO A 74 -10.99 -2.59 12.05
N PRO A 75 -9.79 -2.84 12.60
CA PRO A 75 -9.43 -2.31 13.91
C PRO A 75 -9.40 -0.77 13.85
N PRO A 76 -9.53 -0.08 15.01
CA PRO A 76 -9.31 1.36 15.07
C PRO A 76 -7.94 1.73 14.46
N PRO A 77 -7.82 2.86 13.73
CA PRO A 77 -6.55 3.30 13.19
C PRO A 77 -5.52 3.49 14.31
N ALA A 78 -4.38 2.81 14.18
CA ALA A 78 -3.26 2.93 15.09
C ALA A 78 -1.96 2.86 14.28
N LEU A 79 -0.95 3.62 14.71
CA LEU A 79 0.39 3.41 14.19
C LEU A 79 0.93 2.06 14.70
N PRO A 80 1.65 1.31 13.87
CA PRO A 80 2.33 0.11 14.33
C PRO A 80 3.40 0.47 15.37
N ASP A 81 3.71 -0.48 16.26
CA ASP A 81 4.83 -0.35 17.20
C ASP A 81 6.13 -0.06 16.41
N PRO A 82 6.84 1.06 16.68
CA PRO A 82 8.03 1.43 15.93
C PRO A 82 9.15 0.39 15.98
N VAL A 83 9.32 -0.31 17.11
CA VAL A 83 10.34 -1.36 17.28
C VAL A 83 9.98 -2.59 16.46
N LEU A 84 8.70 -2.99 16.47
CA LEU A 84 8.22 -4.08 15.63
C LEU A 84 8.37 -3.73 14.14
N LEU A 85 7.95 -2.53 13.74
CA LEU A 85 8.08 -2.05 12.37
C LEU A 85 9.54 -2.09 11.91
N GLN A 86 10.46 -1.57 12.71
CA GLN A 86 11.89 -1.58 12.39
C GLN A 86 12.44 -3.01 12.26
N LYS A 87 12.03 -3.93 13.13
CA LYS A 87 12.42 -5.35 13.07
C LYS A 87 11.90 -6.03 11.80
N LEU A 88 10.65 -5.79 11.41
CA LEU A 88 10.05 -6.39 10.23
C LEU A 88 10.66 -5.85 8.93
N LEU A 89 10.90 -4.53 8.85
CA LEU A 89 11.54 -3.91 7.69
C LEU A 89 12.94 -4.49 7.42
N LYS A 90 13.76 -4.68 8.47
CA LYS A 90 15.10 -5.28 8.35
C LYS A 90 15.10 -6.70 7.78
N ASN A 91 14.02 -7.45 7.99
CA ASN A 91 13.92 -8.87 7.63
C ASN A 91 12.96 -9.12 6.45
N SER A 92 12.56 -8.07 5.74
CA SER A 92 11.63 -8.16 4.61
C SER A 92 12.23 -7.50 3.37
N GLN A 93 11.61 -7.74 2.22
CA GLN A 93 11.91 -7.02 0.98
C GLN A 93 11.23 -5.64 0.92
N VAL A 94 10.47 -5.25 1.94
CA VAL A 94 9.76 -3.97 1.98
C VAL A 94 10.72 -2.87 2.41
N GLN A 95 10.85 -1.86 1.56
CA GLN A 95 11.59 -0.64 1.87
C GLN A 95 10.62 0.54 1.90
N ILE A 96 10.71 1.36 2.95
CA ILE A 96 9.97 2.62 3.02
C ILE A 96 10.88 3.70 2.44
N VAL A 97 10.46 4.26 1.31
CA VAL A 97 11.13 5.39 0.66
C VAL A 97 10.20 6.59 0.77
N PRO A 98 10.68 7.75 1.27
CA PRO A 98 9.88 8.96 1.26
C PRO A 98 9.60 9.37 -0.20
N LEU A 99 8.33 9.42 -0.57
CA LEU A 99 7.92 10.08 -1.79
C LEU A 99 7.91 11.60 -1.52
N PRO A 100 8.46 12.43 -2.41
CA PRO A 100 8.39 13.88 -2.25
C PRO A 100 6.94 14.33 -2.10
N GLU A 101 6.71 15.19 -1.11
CA GLU A 101 5.41 15.84 -0.87
C GLU A 101 4.91 16.49 -2.18
N GLU A 102 3.59 16.53 -2.35
CA GLU A 102 3.01 17.39 -3.39
C GLU A 102 3.41 18.84 -3.06
N GLY A 103 3.97 19.56 -4.04
CA GLY A 103 4.77 20.77 -3.82
C GLY A 103 4.23 21.76 -2.78
N SER A 104 5.17 22.29 -1.99
CA SER A 104 5.10 23.62 -1.39
C SER A 104 5.20 24.71 -2.43
#